data_AF-A0A2D8HMA1-F1
#
_entry.id   AF-A0A2D8HMA1-F1
#
_cell.length_a   1.000
_cell.length_b   1.000
_cell.length_c   1.000
_cell.angle_alpha   90.00
_cell.angle_beta   90.00
_cell.angle_gamma   90.00
#
_symmetry.space_group_name_H-M   'P 1'
#
loop_
_entity.id
_entity.type
_entity.pdbx_description
1 polymer ?
#
loop_
_entity_poly.entity_id
_entity_poly.type
_entity_poly.pdbx_seq_one_letter_code
_entity_poly.pdbx_strand_id
1 'polypeptide(L)'
;AASNPGFSKIVIGFVSPGSVNTALEPLRMAKKLDPYRATARMALEPWLVEAALERLGGDHLTREEQRTVVKATRTSWKVNWPDWWEVLP
;
A
#
# COMPACT_ATOMS: atom_id res chain seq x y z
N ALA A 1 20.61 -22.31 21.88
CA ALA A 1 20.57 -20.83 21.90
C ALA A 1 19.76 -20.38 20.70
N ALA A 2 18.57 -19.83 20.91
CA ALA A 2 17.70 -19.36 19.82
C ALA A 2 18.19 -17.99 19.35
N SER A 3 18.62 -17.91 18.10
CA SER A 3 19.00 -16.68 17.42
C SER A 3 17.77 -15.80 17.23
N ASN A 4 17.68 -14.74 18.04
CA ASN A 4 16.70 -13.69 17.88
C ASN A 4 17.06 -12.90 16.60
N PRO A 5 16.22 -12.87 15.55
CA PRO A 5 16.51 -12.10 14.35
C PRO A 5 16.28 -10.61 14.64
N GLY A 6 17.17 -10.02 15.42
CA GLY A 6 17.13 -8.60 15.75
C GLY A 6 17.08 -7.75 14.49
N PHE A 7 16.42 -6.58 14.59
CA PHE A 7 16.28 -5.62 13.50
C PHE A 7 17.61 -5.38 12.78
N SER A 8 17.69 -5.76 11.50
CA SER A 8 18.96 -5.74 10.76
C SER A 8 19.30 -4.38 10.14
N LYS A 9 18.35 -3.42 10.12
CA LYS A 9 18.55 -2.08 9.54
C LYS A 9 17.55 -1.06 10.09
N ILE A 10 18.05 0.11 10.50
CA ILE A 10 17.24 1.29 10.81
C ILE A 10 17.40 2.27 9.63
N VAL A 11 16.28 2.83 9.14
CA VAL A 11 16.26 3.83 8.06
C VAL A 11 15.74 5.14 8.62
N ILE A 12 16.56 6.19 8.55
CA ILE A 12 16.17 7.55 8.92
C ILE A 12 15.79 8.29 7.63
N GLY A 13 14.53 8.71 7.52
CA GLY A 13 14.03 9.51 6.41
C GLY A 13 13.51 10.85 6.93
N PHE A 14 14.05 11.96 6.45
CA PHE A 14 13.53 13.29 6.75
C PHE A 14 12.25 13.51 5.97
N VAL A 15 11.18 13.87 6.68
CA VAL A 15 9.86 14.10 6.10
C VAL A 15 9.41 15.51 6.47
N SER A 16 8.79 16.23 5.53
CA SER A 16 8.07 17.46 5.88
C SER A 16 6.89 17.07 6.80
N PRO A 17 6.57 17.84 7.85
CA PRO A 17 5.36 17.61 8.65
C PRO A 17 4.12 17.48 7.74
N GLY A 18 3.35 16.41 7.90
CA GLY A 18 2.20 16.08 7.05
C GLY A 18 2.52 15.28 5.77
N SER A 19 3.80 15.09 5.42
CA SER A 19 4.21 14.22 4.30
C SER A 19 4.46 12.80 4.81
N VAL A 20 3.55 11.89 4.50
CA VAL A 20 3.66 10.46 4.87
C VAL A 20 4.39 9.63 3.79
N ASN A 21 4.47 10.17 2.56
CA ASN A 21 4.92 9.44 1.38
C ASN A 21 6.38 8.96 1.46
N THR A 22 7.26 9.78 2.04
CA THR A 22 8.70 9.48 2.18
C THR A 22 8.99 8.32 3.13
N ALA A 23 8.05 7.97 4.02
CA ALA A 23 8.18 6.82 4.91
C ALA A 23 7.70 5.50 4.27
N LEU A 24 6.81 5.56 3.26
CA LEU A 24 6.18 4.37 2.70
C LEU A 24 7.14 3.50 1.89
N GLU A 25 8.03 4.09 1.10
CA GLU A 25 9.00 3.33 0.29
C GLU A 25 10.02 2.57 1.15
N PRO A 26 10.65 3.19 2.19
CA PRO A 26 11.50 2.45 3.14
C PRO A 26 10.81 1.27 3.82
N LEU A 27 9.51 1.39 4.12
CA LEU A 27 8.69 0.36 4.72
C LEU A 27 8.18 -0.68 3.71
N ARG A 28 8.51 -0.54 2.42
CA ARG A 28 8.03 -1.38 1.33
C ARG A 28 6.49 -1.42 1.24
N MET A 29 5.84 -0.35 1.68
CA MET A 29 4.39 -0.18 1.71
C MET A 29 3.84 0.38 0.41
N ALA A 30 4.65 1.18 -0.28
CA ALA A 30 4.31 1.78 -1.56
C ALA A 30 5.55 1.96 -2.41
N LYS A 31 5.34 2.29 -3.68
CA LYS A 31 6.39 2.65 -4.64
C LYS A 31 5.98 3.89 -5.42
N LYS A 32 6.92 4.81 -5.63
CA LYS A 32 6.71 5.94 -6.53
C LYS A 32 6.80 5.45 -7.99
N LEU A 33 5.71 5.64 -8.73
CA LEU A 33 5.64 5.36 -10.17
C LEU A 33 5.95 6.63 -10.96
N ASP A 34 6.56 6.46 -12.14
CA ASP A 34 6.92 7.52 -13.07
C ASP A 34 7.60 8.74 -12.41
N PRO A 35 8.65 8.56 -11.58
CA PRO A 35 9.16 9.59 -10.66
C PRO A 35 9.64 10.88 -11.33
N TYR A 36 9.94 10.83 -12.62
CA TYR A 36 10.42 11.97 -13.43
C TYR A 36 9.36 12.55 -14.38
N ARG A 37 8.11 12.12 -14.27
CA ARG A 37 6.99 12.63 -15.09
C ARG A 37 6.03 13.45 -14.23
N ALA A 38 5.27 14.34 -14.87
CA ALA A 38 4.20 15.08 -14.19
C ALA A 38 3.11 14.16 -13.60
N THR A 39 3.02 12.93 -14.09
CA THR A 39 2.11 11.88 -13.60
C THR A 39 2.67 11.08 -12.42
N ALA A 40 3.80 11.51 -11.83
CA ALA A 40 4.42 10.82 -10.71
C ALA A 40 3.44 10.65 -9.55
N ARG A 41 3.26 9.41 -9.09
CA ARG A 41 2.33 9.09 -8.01
C ARG A 41 2.85 7.98 -7.12
N MET A 42 2.45 7.99 -5.86
CA MET A 42 2.61 6.83 -4.98
C MET A 42 1.58 5.77 -5.34
N ALA A 43 2.01 4.52 -5.40
CA ALA A 43 1.14 3.36 -5.57
C ALA A 43 1.40 2.35 -4.45
N LEU A 44 0.34 1.91 -3.80
CA LEU A 44 0.40 0.98 -2.67
C LEU A 44 0.80 -0.42 -3.14
N GLU A 45 1.58 -1.12 -2.34
CA GLU A 45 1.90 -2.52 -2.59
C GLU A 45 0.70 -3.42 -2.24
N PRO A 46 0.50 -4.55 -2.97
CA PRO A 46 -0.65 -5.43 -2.76
C PRO A 46 -0.85 -5.87 -1.30
N TRP A 47 0.23 -6.27 -0.62
CA TRP A 47 0.16 -6.76 0.77
C TRP A 47 -0.43 -5.72 1.74
N LEU A 48 -0.18 -4.42 1.48
CA LEU A 48 -0.67 -3.35 2.35
C LEU A 48 -2.18 -3.20 2.18
N VAL A 49 -2.67 -3.34 0.95
CA VAL A 49 -4.10 -3.31 0.62
C VAL A 49 -4.80 -4.49 1.27
N GLU A 50 -4.25 -5.69 1.15
CA GLU A 50 -4.77 -6.90 1.81
C GLU A 50 -4.86 -6.71 3.33
N ALA A 51 -3.77 -6.24 3.96
CA ALA A 51 -3.75 -5.98 5.40
C ALA A 51 -4.71 -4.84 5.81
N ALA A 52 -5.03 -3.90 4.92
CA ALA A 52 -6.01 -2.86 5.20
C ALA A 52 -7.45 -3.38 5.09
N LEU A 53 -7.74 -4.21 4.08
CA LEU A 53 -9.04 -4.85 3.90
C LEU A 53 -9.35 -5.83 5.04
N GLU A 54 -8.35 -6.59 5.51
CA GLU A 54 -8.51 -7.45 6.68
C GLU A 54 -8.88 -6.64 7.94
N ARG A 55 -8.29 -5.45 8.11
CA ARG A 55 -8.62 -4.54 9.23
C ARG A 55 -9.98 -3.87 9.09
N LEU A 56 -10.46 -3.67 7.86
CA LEU A 56 -11.78 -3.09 7.60
C LEU A 56 -12.90 -4.01 8.12
N GLY A 57 -12.64 -5.32 8.18
CA GLY A 57 -13.56 -6.28 8.79
C GLY A 57 -14.83 -6.49 7.95
N GLY A 58 -15.99 -6.40 8.60
CA GLY A 58 -17.30 -6.65 7.98
C GLY A 58 -17.88 -5.46 7.20
N ASP A 59 -17.21 -4.30 7.22
CA ASP A 59 -17.65 -3.14 6.45
C ASP A 59 -17.25 -3.29 4.99
N HIS A 60 -18.21 -3.12 4.09
CA HIS A 60 -17.98 -3.24 2.65
C HIS A 60 -17.80 -1.85 2.03
N LEU A 61 -16.79 -1.73 1.17
CA LEU A 61 -16.58 -0.51 0.39
C LEU A 61 -17.59 -0.44 -0.76
N THR A 62 -18.09 0.76 -1.01
CA THR A 62 -18.87 1.07 -2.21
C THR A 62 -18.03 0.84 -3.47
N ARG A 63 -18.69 0.62 -4.62
CA ARG A 63 -17.98 0.47 -5.91
C ARG A 63 -17.04 1.64 -6.24
N GLU A 64 -17.35 2.85 -5.81
CA GLU A 64 -16.50 4.03 -6.05
C GLU A 64 -15.22 4.00 -5.20
N GLU A 65 -15.34 3.63 -3.93
CA GLU A 65 -14.20 3.41 -3.05
C GLU A 65 -13.34 2.25 -3.55
N GLN A 66 -13.95 1.15 -3.99
CA GLN A 66 -13.22 0.03 -4.60
C GLN A 66 -12.40 0.47 -5.82
N ARG A 67 -12.97 1.28 -6.73
CA ARG A 67 -12.22 1.86 -7.87
C ARG A 67 -11.03 2.70 -7.41
N THR A 68 -11.22 3.46 -6.33
CA THR A 68 -10.15 4.27 -5.74
C THR A 68 -9.01 3.39 -5.23
N VAL A 69 -9.33 2.31 -4.51
CA VAL A 69 -8.35 1.34 -4.02
C VAL A 69 -7.62 0.65 -5.17
N VAL A 70 -8.34 0.16 -6.19
CA VAL A 70 -7.73 -0.46 -7.39
C VAL A 70 -6.76 0.51 -8.07
N LYS A 71 -7.17 1.75 -8.32
CA LYS A 71 -6.32 2.78 -8.95
C LYS A 71 -5.09 3.13 -8.11
N ALA A 72 -5.24 3.13 -6.78
CA ALA A 72 -4.14 3.41 -5.85
C ALA A 72 -3.16 2.24 -5.70
N THR A 73 -3.54 1.03 -6.11
CA THR A 73 -2.72 -0.18 -5.97
C THR A 73 -1.77 -0.34 -7.17
N ARG A 74 -0.51 -0.70 -6.91
CA ARG A 74 0.53 -0.81 -7.95
C ARG A 74 0.28 -1.97 -8.92
N THR A 75 -0.06 -3.13 -8.38
CA THR A 75 -0.37 -4.36 -9.14
C THR A 75 -1.65 -4.96 -8.57
N SER A 76 -2.76 -4.30 -8.86
CA SER A 76 -4.12 -4.65 -8.39
C SER A 76 -4.49 -6.11 -8.65
N TRP A 77 -4.04 -6.68 -9.77
CA TRP A 77 -4.26 -8.08 -10.14
C TRP A 77 -3.51 -9.12 -9.29
N LYS A 78 -2.66 -8.67 -8.35
CA LYS A 78 -1.97 -9.55 -7.39
C LYS A 78 -2.58 -9.53 -5.99
N VAL A 79 -3.61 -8.72 -5.77
CA VAL A 79 -4.31 -8.65 -4.49
C VAL A 79 -5.32 -9.80 -4.43
N ASN A 80 -5.36 -10.47 -3.28
CA ASN A 80 -6.45 -11.38 -2.94
C ASN A 80 -7.68 -10.56 -2.53
N TRP A 81 -8.48 -10.18 -3.52
CA TRP A 81 -9.70 -9.42 -3.26
C TRP A 81 -10.75 -10.28 -2.53
N PRO A 82 -11.48 -9.71 -1.58
CA PRO A 82 -12.55 -10.43 -0.90
C PRO A 82 -13.71 -10.71 -1.85
N ASP A 83 -14.51 -11.74 -1.55
CA ASP A 83 -15.59 -12.21 -2.44
C ASP A 83 -16.67 -11.17 -2.73
N TRP A 84 -16.86 -10.19 -1.84
CA TRP A 84 -17.78 -9.07 -2.02
C TRP A 84 -17.26 -7.98 -2.96
N TRP A 85 -16.00 -8.08 -3.41
CA TRP A 85 -15.39 -7.09 -4.28
C TRP A 85 -15.94 -7.18 -5.71
N GLU A 86 -16.34 -6.05 -6.28
CA GLU A 86 -17.07 -6.01 -7.55
C GLU A 86 -16.27 -5.35 -8.68
N VAL A 87 -15.29 -4.51 -8.36
CA VAL A 87 -14.49 -3.78 -9.37
C VAL A 87 -13.30 -4.62 -9.81
N LEU A 88 -13.24 -4.91 -11.11
CA LEU A 88 -12.13 -5.67 -11.69
C LEU A 88 -10.81 -4.87 -11.67
N PRO A 89 -9.68 -5.51 -11.29
CA PRO A 89 -8.36 -4.90 -11.17
C PRO A 89 -7.63 -4.63 -12.49
#